data_AF-A0A9X5XL71-F1
#
_entry.id   AF-A0A9X5XL71-F1
#
_cell.length_a   1.000
_cell.length_b   1.000
_cell.length_c   1.000
_cell.angle_alpha   90.00
_cell.angle_beta   90.00
_cell.angle_gamma   90.00
#
_symmetry.space_group_name_H-M   'P 1'
#
loop_
_entity.id
_entity.type
_entity.pdbx_description
1 polymer ?
#
loop_
_entity_poly.entity_id
_entity_poly.type
_entity_poly.pdbx_seq_one_letter_code
_entity_poly.pdbx_strand_id
1 'polypeptide(L)' 'SVQAQRSGQPAFCVFTDKTLMAIAEAAPDDEGELARIPGVGVRKFNRFGADVLAICAGQEPTGGREGD' A
#
# COMPACT_ATOMS: atom_id res chain seq x y z
N SER A 1 -9.19 -9.63 -21.36
CA SER A 1 -7.71 -9.57 -21.28
C SER A 1 -7.32 -9.10 -19.89
N VAL A 2 -7.13 -10.01 -18.91
CA VAL A 2 -6.76 -9.63 -17.52
C VAL A 2 -5.69 -10.57 -16.95
N GLN A 3 -4.85 -11.12 -17.82
CA GLN A 3 -3.67 -11.86 -17.39
C GLN A 3 -2.68 -10.86 -16.78
N ALA A 4 -2.65 -10.82 -15.45
CA ALA A 4 -1.45 -10.88 -14.63
C ALA A 4 -0.14 -10.77 -15.42
N GLN A 5 0.22 -9.56 -15.87
CA GLN A 5 1.51 -9.32 -16.49
C GLN A 5 2.54 -9.18 -15.37
N ARG A 6 2.86 -10.33 -14.76
CA ARG A 6 4.03 -10.61 -13.91
C ARG A 6 4.24 -9.72 -12.68
N SER A 7 3.12 -9.32 -12.07
CA SER A 7 2.91 -8.39 -10.93
C SER A 7 2.55 -6.94 -11.31
N GLY A 8 2.19 -6.68 -12.57
CA GLY A 8 1.59 -5.41 -13.05
C GLY A 8 0.18 -5.11 -12.52
N GLN A 9 -0.15 -5.59 -11.33
CA GLN A 9 -1.29 -5.14 -10.55
C GLN A 9 -0.73 -4.13 -9.53
N PRO A 10 -1.39 -2.99 -9.28
CA PRO A 10 -0.87 -2.03 -8.31
C PRO A 10 -0.53 -2.77 -7.01
N ALA A 11 0.62 -2.46 -6.41
CA ALA A 11 1.17 -3.22 -5.28
C ALA A 11 0.17 -3.41 -4.12
N PHE A 12 -0.84 -2.54 -4.04
CA PHE A 12 -1.92 -2.58 -3.07
C PHE A 12 -2.99 -3.68 -3.30
N CYS A 13 -3.02 -4.42 -4.41
CA CYS A 13 -3.91 -5.59 -4.56
C CYS A 13 -3.58 -6.76 -3.60
N VAL A 14 -2.51 -6.63 -2.81
CA VAL A 14 -2.21 -7.50 -1.66
C VAL A 14 -3.09 -7.22 -0.43
N PHE A 15 -3.78 -6.08 -0.40
CA PHE A 15 -4.77 -5.74 0.61
C PHE A 15 -6.16 -6.19 0.14
N THR A 16 -7.02 -6.54 1.09
CA THR A 16 -8.44 -6.78 0.77
C THR A 16 -9.13 -5.44 0.53
N ASP A 17 -10.24 -5.44 -0.22
CA ASP A 17 -11.05 -4.24 -0.44
C ASP A 17 -11.43 -3.54 0.86
N LYS A 18 -11.80 -4.32 1.89
CA LYS A 18 -12.08 -3.80 3.23
C LYS A 18 -10.88 -3.04 3.83
N THR A 19 -9.66 -3.55 3.62
CA THR A 19 -8.44 -2.91 4.11
C THR A 19 -8.13 -1.64 3.30
N LEU A 20 -8.28 -1.69 1.98
CA LEU A 20 -8.07 -0.53 1.10
C LEU A 20 -9.04 0.61 1.44
N MET A 21 -10.30 0.27 1.69
CA MET A 21 -11.32 1.23 2.11
C MET A 21 -10.98 1.84 3.46
N ALA A 22 -10.55 1.03 4.43
CA ALA A 22 -10.14 1.54 5.75
C ALA A 22 -8.91 2.46 5.66
N ILE A 23 -7.94 2.17 4.79
CA ILE A 23 -6.78 3.06 4.54
C ILE A 23 -7.26 4.38 3.94
N ALA A 24 -8.14 4.33 2.93
CA ALA A 24 -8.65 5.53 2.26
C ALA A 24 -9.49 6.41 3.20
N GLU A 25 -10.29 5.80 4.09
CA GLU A 25 -11.08 6.52 5.09
C GLU A 25 -10.23 7.14 6.18
N ALA A 26 -9.22 6.41 6.65
CA ALA A 26 -8.33 6.90 7.72
C ALA A 26 -7.32 7.92 7.21
N ALA A 27 -6.89 7.82 5.95
CA ALA A 27 -5.85 8.64 5.32
C ALA A 27 -4.63 8.85 6.25
N PRO A 28 -3.93 7.77 6.63
CA PRO A 28 -2.86 7.85 7.62
C PRO A 28 -1.71 8.72 7.13
N ASP A 29 -1.23 9.60 8.00
CA ASP A 29 -0.11 10.49 7.72
C ASP A 29 1.23 9.92 8.21
N ASP A 30 1.18 8.89 9.06
CA ASP A 30 2.36 8.23 9.61
C ASP A 30 2.24 6.71 9.77
N GLU A 31 3.39 6.11 10.06
CA GLU A 31 3.55 4.67 10.26
C GLU A 31 2.68 4.10 11.39
N GLY A 32 2.53 4.84 12.49
CA GLY A 32 1.76 4.41 13.65
C GLY A 32 0.25 4.42 13.38
N GLU A 33 -0.22 5.39 12.60
CA GLU A 33 -1.59 5.43 12.11
C GLU A 33 -1.87 4.29 11.14
N LEU A 34 -0.99 4.06 10.17
CA LEU A 34 -1.12 2.97 9.22
C LEU A 34 -1.10 1.60 9.90
N ALA A 35 -0.24 1.41 10.92
CA ALA A 35 -0.15 0.15 11.67
C ALA A 35 -1.41 -0.18 12.49
N ARG A 36 -2.26 0.82 12.77
CA ARG A 36 -3.54 0.62 13.48
C ARG A 36 -4.67 0.16 12.54
N ILE A 37 -4.47 0.21 11.22
CA ILE A 37 -5.51 -0.17 10.26
C ILE A 37 -5.75 -1.68 10.27
N PRO A 38 -7.00 -2.15 10.49
CA PRO A 38 -7.33 -3.57 10.43
C PRO A 38 -6.99 -4.18 9.07
N GLY A 39 -6.18 -5.25 9.07
CA GLY A 39 -5.73 -5.92 7.84
C GLY A 39 -4.32 -5.50 7.38
N VAL A 40 -3.73 -4.48 8.00
CA VAL A 40 -2.32 -4.10 7.82
C VAL A 40 -1.48 -4.78 8.91
N GLY A 41 -1.07 -6.02 8.65
CA GLY A 41 -0.15 -6.74 9.54
C GLY A 41 1.32 -6.34 9.31
N VAL A 42 2.19 -6.63 10.27
CA VAL A 42 3.64 -6.33 10.27
C VAL A 42 4.33 -6.65 8.93
N ARG A 43 4.02 -7.81 8.34
CA ARG A 43 4.63 -8.20 7.04
C ARG A 43 4.24 -7.28 5.90
N LYS A 44 2.98 -6.83 5.85
CA LYS A 44 2.49 -5.92 4.82
C LYS A 44 2.99 -4.50 5.08
N PHE A 45 2.98 -4.07 6.35
CA PHE A 45 3.51 -2.80 6.78
C PHE A 45 4.99 -2.64 6.36
N ASN A 46 5.85 -3.60 6.71
CA ASN A 46 7.28 -3.54 6.36
C ASN A 46 7.53 -3.52 4.84
N ARG A 47 6.62 -4.08 4.04
CA ARG A 47 6.80 -4.21 2.58
C ARG A 47 6.18 -3.05 1.79
N PHE A 48 5.08 -2.49 2.27
CA PHE A 48 4.26 -1.54 1.52
C PHE A 48 4.01 -0.23 2.27
N GLY A 49 4.44 -0.11 3.53
CA GLY A 49 4.10 1.01 4.40
C GLY A 49 4.52 2.35 3.81
N ALA A 50 5.77 2.47 3.37
CA ALA A 50 6.29 3.68 2.74
C ALA A 50 5.51 4.07 1.48
N ASP A 51 5.21 3.11 0.61
CA ASP A 51 4.46 3.37 -0.63
C ASP A 51 3.00 3.76 -0.35
N VAL A 52 2.36 3.15 0.66
CA VAL A 52 1.00 3.50 1.07
C VAL A 52 0.94 4.92 1.63
N LEU A 53 1.89 5.29 2.51
CA LEU A 53 1.97 6.64 3.06
C LEU A 53 2.22 7.69 1.98
N ALA A 54 3.11 7.40 1.02
CA ALA A 54 3.35 8.27 -0.12
C ALA A 54 2.06 8.51 -0.91
N ILE A 55 1.28 7.46 -1.21
CA ILE A 55 0.00 7.59 -1.92
C ILE A 55 -1.01 8.42 -1.10
N CYS A 56 -1.12 8.18 0.21
CA CYS A 56 -2.01 8.94 1.10
C CYS A 56 -1.63 10.43 1.12
N ALA A 57 -0.34 10.75 1.07
CA ALA A 57 0.18 12.11 0.95
C ALA A 57 0.06 12.70 -0.49
N GLY A 58 -0.53 11.97 -1.44
CA GLY A 58 -0.68 12.40 -2.83
C GLY A 58 0.63 12.37 -3.63
N GLN A 59 1.61 11.61 -3.16
CA GLN A 59 2.92 11.44 -3.78
C GLN A 59 2.96 10.15 -4.61
N GLU A 60 3.87 10.10 -5.58
CA GLU A 60 4.14 8.87 -6.32
C GLU A 60 4.76 7.83 -5.36
N PRO A 61 4.21 6.60 -5.28
CA PRO A 61 4.82 5.53 -4.50
C PRO A 61 6.21 5.25 -5.06
N THR A 62 7.19 5.14 -4.17
CA THR A 62 8.59 4.81 -4.52
C THR A 62 8.76 3.45 -5.18
N GLY A 63 7.71 2.61 -5.11
CA GLY A 63 7.43 1.42 -5.90
C GLY A 63 8.56 1.01 -6.82
N GLY A 64 9.56 0.32 -6.25
CA GLY A 64 10.68 -0.24 -6.97
C GLY A 64 11.22 0.67 -8.06
N ARG A 65 12.04 1.67 -7.71
CA ARG A 65 13.18 1.99 -8.58
C ARG A 65 14.07 0.74 -8.63
N GLU A 66 13.67 -0.27 -9.41
CA GLU A 66 14.60 -1.22 -10.03
C GLU A 66 15.50 -0.37 -10.92
N GLY A 67 16.71 -0.11 -10.41
CA GLY A 67 17.65 0.79 -11.06
C GLY A 67 18.93 0.96 -10.24
N ASP A 68 19.59 -0.16 -9.94
CA ASP A 68 21.00 -0.39 -10.30
C ASP A 68 21.19 -1.87 -10.65
#